data_AF-A0AA50KQI4-F1
#
_entry.id   AF-A0AA50KQI4-F1
#
_cell.length_a   1.000
_cell.length_b   1.000
_cell.length_c   1.000
_cell.angle_alpha   90.00
_cell.angle_beta   90.00
_cell.angle_gamma   90.00
#
_symmetry.space_group_name_H-M   'P 1'
#
loop_
_entity.id
_entity.type
_entity.pdbx_description
1 polymer ?
#
loop_
_entity_poly.entity_id
_entity_poly.type
_entity_poly.pdbx_seq_one_letter_code
_entity_poly.pdbx_strand_id
1 'polypeptide(L)'
;MSNTGSGLLTGKWPAVVESYDQDSRTCEVSIPGQTDGGGHLRAEIEYPVGDKSRHATQTEIEILPGDLVWVEFIQGDPRYPLITGWRNPAVGNSKDWRRWHHRNMELLTDQQMRMISKQTIHIEAGQSITLQVGGTTITLTGEDITQLASMIYLN
;
A
#
# COMPACT_ATOMS: atom_id res chain seq x y z
N MET A 1 17.30 -27.71 14.01
CA MET A 1 18.14 -27.53 12.81
C MET A 1 18.54 -28.89 12.29
N SER A 2 17.91 -29.38 11.22
CA SER A 2 18.45 -30.48 10.41
C SER A 2 18.36 -30.08 8.96
N ASN A 3 19.51 -29.66 8.43
CA ASN A 3 19.76 -29.37 7.03
C ASN A 3 19.85 -30.72 6.31
N THR A 4 18.73 -31.23 5.79
CA THR A 4 18.67 -32.46 4.99
C THR A 4 18.46 -32.12 3.52
N GLY A 5 19.54 -31.75 2.83
CA GLY A 5 19.83 -32.20 1.46
C GLY A 5 18.80 -32.00 0.34
N SER A 6 17.88 -31.04 0.43
CA SER A 6 17.17 -30.52 -0.75
C SER A 6 17.56 -29.06 -0.87
N GLY A 7 18.07 -28.61 -2.02
CA GLY A 7 18.52 -27.23 -2.28
C GLY A 7 17.40 -26.18 -2.27
N LEU A 8 16.37 -26.36 -1.45
CA LEU A 8 15.23 -25.48 -1.29
C LEU A 8 15.52 -24.49 -0.15
N LEU A 9 15.53 -23.20 -0.48
CA LEU A 9 15.60 -22.14 0.51
C LEU A 9 14.22 -21.99 1.16
N THR A 10 14.13 -22.36 2.44
CA THR A 10 12.87 -22.29 3.20
C THR A 10 12.93 -21.18 4.25
N GLY A 11 11.78 -20.56 4.51
CA GLY A 11 11.64 -19.46 5.47
C GLY A 11 11.71 -18.06 4.84
N LYS A 12 11.48 -17.05 5.69
CA LYS A 12 11.45 -15.64 5.30
C LYS A 12 12.85 -15.01 5.32
N TRP A 13 13.19 -14.34 4.25
CA TRP A 13 14.46 -13.64 4.05
C TRP A 13 14.23 -12.12 4.09
N PRO A 14 15.04 -11.37 4.87
CA PRO A 14 14.94 -9.93 4.86
C PRO A 14 15.47 -9.39 3.53
N ALA A 15 14.68 -8.56 2.87
CA ALA A 15 15.06 -7.95 1.61
C ALA A 15 14.79 -6.44 1.61
N VAL A 16 15.33 -5.77 0.60
CA VAL A 16 15.07 -4.36 0.28
C VAL A 16 14.56 -4.29 -1.15
N VAL A 17 13.51 -3.52 -1.38
CA VAL A 17 13.04 -3.21 -2.73
C VAL A 17 13.97 -2.18 -3.38
N GLU A 18 14.47 -2.49 -4.56
CA GLU A 18 15.38 -1.63 -5.33
C GLU A 18 14.62 -0.84 -6.37
N SER A 19 13.64 -1.48 -7.02
CA SER A 19 12.72 -0.82 -7.94
C SER A 19 11.39 -1.57 -8.03
N TYR A 20 10.34 -0.85 -8.42
CA TYR A 20 9.01 -1.39 -8.68
C TYR A 20 8.59 -1.07 -10.12
N ASP A 21 8.17 -2.10 -10.86
CA ASP A 21 7.53 -1.97 -12.17
C ASP A 21 6.01 -2.10 -12.01
N GLN A 22 5.32 -0.98 -12.17
CA GLN A 22 3.87 -0.85 -12.00
C GLN A 22 3.08 -1.63 -13.06
N ASP A 23 3.59 -1.73 -14.29
CA ASP A 23 2.89 -2.39 -15.39
C ASP A 23 2.86 -3.90 -15.19
N SER A 24 3.98 -4.48 -14.77
CA SER A 24 4.08 -5.93 -14.51
C SER A 24 3.78 -6.31 -13.06
N ARG A 25 3.65 -5.33 -12.15
CA ARG A 25 3.49 -5.52 -10.70
C ARG A 25 4.59 -6.42 -10.10
N THR A 26 5.83 -6.19 -10.53
CA THR A 26 7.01 -6.91 -10.03
C THR A 26 8.04 -5.96 -9.45
N CYS A 27 8.84 -6.47 -8.53
CA CYS A 27 9.89 -5.70 -7.86
C CYS A 27 11.25 -6.30 -8.15
N GLU A 28 12.26 -5.45 -8.29
CA GLU A 28 13.65 -5.88 -8.12
C GLU A 28 13.98 -5.78 -6.63
N VAL A 29 14.53 -6.85 -6.06
CA VAL A 29 14.89 -6.92 -4.64
C VAL A 29 16.34 -7.34 -4.45
N SER A 30 16.94 -6.84 -3.38
CA SER A 30 18.23 -7.31 -2.86
C SER A 30 18.03 -8.02 -1.52
N ILE A 31 18.78 -9.11 -1.31
CA ILE A 31 18.80 -9.88 -0.07
C ILE A 31 20.23 -9.79 0.49
N PRO A 32 20.47 -8.99 1.56
CA PRO A 32 21.80 -8.82 2.12
C PRO A 32 22.47 -10.15 2.46
N GLY A 33 23.72 -10.31 2.03
CA GLY A 33 24.51 -11.54 2.19
C GLY A 33 24.25 -12.64 1.16
N GLN A 34 23.15 -12.56 0.39
CA GLN A 34 22.80 -13.53 -0.65
C GLN A 34 23.02 -12.95 -2.06
N THR A 35 22.71 -11.67 -2.25
CA THR A 35 22.85 -10.97 -3.55
C THR A 35 24.07 -10.04 -3.60
N ASP A 36 24.92 -10.08 -2.58
CA ASP A 36 26.10 -9.22 -2.47
C ASP A 36 27.07 -9.50 -3.63
N GLY A 37 27.29 -8.50 -4.49
CA GLY A 37 28.13 -8.61 -5.69
C GLY A 37 27.51 -9.39 -6.86
N GLY A 38 26.25 -9.85 -6.75
CA GLY A 38 25.61 -10.77 -7.68
C GLY A 38 24.39 -10.26 -8.46
N GLY A 39 23.94 -9.02 -8.23
CA GLY A 39 22.78 -8.41 -8.93
C GLY A 39 21.49 -8.39 -8.09
N HIS A 40 20.37 -8.07 -8.72
CA HIS A 40 19.04 -8.03 -8.09
C HIS A 40 18.19 -9.24 -8.52
N LEU A 41 17.20 -9.58 -7.71
CA LEU A 41 16.24 -10.64 -8.03
C LEU A 41 14.87 -10.03 -8.35
N ARG A 42 14.28 -10.48 -9.46
CA ARG A 42 12.91 -10.10 -9.81
C ARG A 42 11.91 -10.92 -9.00
N ALA A 43 11.18 -10.26 -8.11
CA ALA A 43 10.18 -10.85 -7.23
C ALA A 43 8.75 -10.54 -7.65
N GLU A 44 7.87 -11.53 -7.45
CA GLU A 44 6.42 -11.33 -7.48
C GLU A 44 5.91 -10.79 -6.13
N ILE A 45 4.70 -10.23 -6.14
CA ILE A 45 4.04 -9.72 -4.94
C ILE A 45 2.94 -10.71 -4.53
N GLU A 46 3.02 -11.21 -3.30
CA GLU A 46 1.93 -11.96 -2.70
C GLU A 46 0.81 -11.00 -2.30
N TYR A 47 -0.26 -10.99 -3.09
CA TYR A 47 -1.43 -10.19 -2.76
C TYR A 47 -2.15 -10.79 -1.54
N PRO A 48 -2.36 -10.02 -0.47
CA PRO A 48 -3.09 -10.49 0.69
C PRO A 48 -4.56 -10.72 0.33
N VAL A 49 -5.18 -11.67 1.02
CA VAL A 49 -6.62 -11.91 0.88
C VAL A 49 -7.38 -10.64 1.27
N GLY A 50 -8.06 -10.05 0.29
CA GLY A 50 -8.76 -8.76 0.40
C GLY A 50 -8.34 -7.76 -0.67
N ASP A 51 -7.08 -7.83 -1.11
CA ASP A 51 -6.55 -7.01 -2.20
C ASP A 51 -6.54 -7.82 -3.50
N LYS A 52 -7.42 -7.48 -4.43
CA LYS A 52 -7.56 -8.23 -5.68
C LYS A 52 -6.48 -7.78 -6.67
N SER A 53 -5.61 -8.71 -7.09
CA SER A 53 -4.65 -8.45 -8.16
C SER A 53 -5.31 -8.33 -9.55
N ARG A 54 -6.52 -8.88 -9.71
CA ARG A 54 -7.30 -8.86 -10.96
C ARG A 54 -8.79 -8.80 -10.65
N HIS A 55 -9.46 -7.72 -11.03
CA HIS A 55 -10.93 -7.53 -10.98
C HIS A 55 -11.28 -6.12 -11.52
N ALA A 56 -12.56 -5.79 -11.64
CA ALA A 56 -13.02 -4.40 -11.81
C ALA A 56 -12.62 -3.47 -10.65
N THR A 57 -12.32 -4.05 -9.49
CA THR A 57 -11.90 -3.36 -8.26
C THR A 57 -10.48 -3.79 -7.87
N GLN A 58 -9.61 -3.98 -8.87
CA GLN A 58 -8.24 -4.42 -8.61
C GLN A 58 -7.50 -3.38 -7.75
N THR A 59 -6.79 -3.86 -6.75
CA THR A 59 -5.96 -3.01 -5.89
C THR A 59 -4.53 -3.08 -6.38
N GLU A 60 -3.88 -1.93 -6.44
CA GLU A 60 -2.44 -1.82 -6.48
C GLU A 60 -1.95 -1.53 -5.06
N ILE A 61 -0.94 -2.27 -4.61
CA ILE A 61 -0.25 -1.99 -3.36
C ILE A 61 0.92 -1.09 -3.74
N GLU A 62 0.98 0.12 -3.17
CA GLU A 62 2.13 1.00 -3.39
C GLU A 62 3.39 0.33 -2.86
N ILE A 63 4.41 0.23 -3.71
CA ILE A 63 5.75 -0.21 -3.34
C ILE A 63 6.75 0.81 -3.85
N LEU A 64 7.66 1.23 -2.99
CA LEU A 64 8.68 2.23 -3.28
C LEU A 64 10.09 1.64 -3.13
N PRO A 65 11.07 2.17 -3.89
CA PRO A 65 12.48 1.88 -3.63
C PRO A 65 12.86 2.19 -2.18
N GLY A 66 13.62 1.28 -1.58
CA GLY A 66 14.04 1.34 -0.18
C GLY A 66 13.10 0.65 0.80
N ASP A 67 11.92 0.20 0.37
CA ASP A 67 11.01 -0.50 1.26
C ASP A 67 11.61 -1.81 1.79
N LEU A 68 11.38 -2.06 3.09
CA LEU A 68 11.84 -3.27 3.75
C LEU A 68 10.76 -4.34 3.66
N VAL A 69 11.10 -5.50 3.11
CA VAL A 69 10.14 -6.59 2.87
C VAL A 69 10.67 -7.94 3.36
N TRP A 70 9.75 -8.88 3.52
CA TRP A 70 10.04 -10.30 3.69
C TRP A 70 9.84 -11.04 2.39
N VAL A 71 10.86 -11.75 1.94
CA VAL A 71 10.82 -12.59 0.73
C VAL A 71 10.83 -14.06 1.11
N GLU A 72 9.95 -14.84 0.51
CA GLU A 72 10.06 -16.29 0.45
C GLU A 72 10.29 -16.72 -1.00
N PHE A 73 10.51 -18.01 -1.21
CA PHE A 73 10.72 -18.57 -2.54
C PHE A 73 9.60 -19.56 -2.85
N ILE A 74 9.01 -19.44 -4.04
CA ILE A 74 7.88 -20.31 -4.43
C ILE A 74 8.38 -21.76 -4.46
N GLN A 75 7.79 -22.60 -3.60
CA GLN A 75 8.24 -23.98 -3.35
C GLN A 75 9.72 -24.10 -2.94
N GLY A 76 10.34 -23.03 -2.45
CA GLY A 76 11.74 -22.97 -2.06
C GLY A 76 12.74 -22.77 -3.20
N ASP A 77 12.28 -22.54 -4.44
CA ASP A 77 13.15 -22.32 -5.60
C ASP A 77 13.72 -20.88 -5.61
N PRO A 78 15.03 -20.69 -5.45
CA PRO A 78 15.66 -19.37 -5.33
C PRO A 78 15.46 -18.47 -6.58
N ARG A 79 15.05 -19.04 -7.71
CA ARG A 79 14.79 -18.30 -8.95
C ARG A 79 13.43 -17.57 -8.95
N TYR A 80 12.53 -17.92 -8.03
CA TYR A 80 11.18 -17.39 -7.96
C TYR A 80 10.91 -16.77 -6.57
N PRO A 81 11.49 -15.59 -6.28
CA PRO A 81 11.21 -14.88 -5.05
C PRO A 81 9.79 -14.29 -5.05
N LEU A 82 9.18 -14.29 -3.88
CA LEU A 82 7.84 -13.80 -3.59
C LEU A 82 7.91 -12.88 -2.38
N ILE A 83 7.53 -11.61 -2.55
CA ILE A 83 7.35 -10.69 -1.43
C ILE A 83 6.08 -11.09 -0.69
N THR A 84 6.22 -11.49 0.57
CA THR A 84 5.12 -12.00 1.41
C THR A 84 4.57 -10.96 2.39
N GLY A 85 5.25 -9.82 2.52
CA GLY A 85 4.80 -8.71 3.36
C GLY A 85 5.89 -7.73 3.75
N TRP A 86 5.48 -6.69 4.45
CA TRP A 86 6.37 -5.65 4.95
C TRP A 86 7.18 -6.12 6.15
N ARG A 87 8.45 -5.69 6.19
CA ARG A 87 9.35 -5.91 7.32
C ARG A 87 9.44 -4.62 8.14
N ASN A 88 9.26 -4.73 9.45
CA ASN A 88 9.34 -3.57 10.33
C ASN A 88 10.79 -3.05 10.41
N PRO A 89 11.02 -1.72 10.35
CA PRO A 89 12.31 -1.15 10.69
C PRO A 89 12.55 -1.30 12.20
N ALA A 90 13.83 -1.29 12.61
CA ALA A 90 14.19 -1.37 14.03
C ALA A 90 13.93 -0.04 14.78
N VAL A 91 13.89 1.08 14.06
CA VAL A 91 13.77 2.44 14.60
C VAL A 91 12.85 3.28 13.72
N GLY A 92 12.32 4.39 14.25
CA GLY A 92 11.47 5.32 13.48
C GLY A 92 10.04 4.84 13.21
N ASN A 93 9.62 3.74 13.81
CA ASN A 93 8.25 3.24 13.67
C ASN A 93 7.22 4.28 14.16
N SER A 94 6.18 4.48 13.36
CA SER A 94 5.04 5.32 13.77
C SER A 94 4.25 4.63 14.88
N LYS A 95 3.91 5.37 15.94
CA LYS A 95 3.08 4.90 17.04
C LYS A 95 1.65 5.41 16.85
N ASP A 96 0.66 4.56 17.08
CA ASP A 96 -0.77 4.91 17.10
C ASP A 96 -1.38 5.38 15.76
N TRP A 97 -0.65 5.24 14.65
CA TRP A 97 -1.12 5.64 13.32
C TRP A 97 -1.15 4.48 12.34
N ARG A 98 -2.26 4.38 11.61
CA ARG A 98 -2.36 3.63 10.36
C ARG A 98 -2.49 4.62 9.21
N ARG A 99 -1.71 4.45 8.15
CA ARG A 99 -1.72 5.32 6.95
C ARG A 99 -1.82 4.46 5.70
N TRP A 100 -2.56 4.97 4.73
CA TRP A 100 -2.56 4.48 3.36
C TRP A 100 -2.11 5.63 2.47
N HIS A 101 -1.16 5.37 1.59
CA HIS A 101 -0.65 6.33 0.63
C HIS A 101 -0.66 5.68 -0.74
N HIS A 102 -1.09 6.45 -1.74
CA HIS A 102 -1.08 6.07 -3.14
C HIS A 102 -1.28 7.34 -3.97
N ARG A 103 -0.85 7.33 -5.22
CA ARG A 103 -1.04 8.47 -6.14
C ARG A 103 -2.51 8.85 -6.32
N ASN A 104 -3.36 7.83 -6.43
CA ASN A 104 -4.81 7.94 -6.56
C ASN A 104 -5.46 6.91 -5.63
N MET A 105 -6.55 7.27 -4.96
CA MET A 105 -7.30 6.36 -4.09
C MET A 105 -8.81 6.53 -4.32
N GLU A 106 -9.52 5.40 -4.34
CA GLU A 106 -10.96 5.33 -4.44
C GLU A 106 -11.49 4.34 -3.40
N LEU A 107 -12.59 4.70 -2.73
CA LEU A 107 -13.31 3.82 -1.80
C LEU A 107 -14.71 3.60 -2.37
N LEU A 108 -15.03 2.36 -2.72
CA LEU A 108 -16.32 1.97 -3.31
C LEU A 108 -17.09 1.05 -2.36
N THR A 109 -18.41 1.18 -2.34
CA THR A 109 -19.32 0.28 -1.61
C THR A 109 -20.68 0.23 -2.30
N ASP A 110 -21.34 -0.93 -2.24
CA ASP A 110 -22.63 -1.13 -2.90
C ASP A 110 -23.81 -0.58 -2.08
N GLN A 111 -23.65 -0.43 -0.76
CA GLN A 111 -24.77 -0.08 0.12
C GLN A 111 -24.46 1.09 1.03
N GLN A 112 -23.49 0.95 1.94
CA GLN A 112 -23.23 1.95 2.97
C GLN A 112 -21.74 2.10 3.24
N MET A 113 -21.28 3.36 3.23
CA MET A 113 -19.96 3.76 3.71
C MET A 113 -20.10 4.52 5.04
N ARG A 114 -19.24 4.23 6.01
CA ARG A 114 -19.22 4.93 7.30
C ARG A 114 -17.80 5.39 7.62
N MET A 115 -17.64 6.68 7.87
CA MET A 115 -16.41 7.28 8.41
C MET A 115 -16.76 7.90 9.76
N ILE A 116 -16.32 7.27 10.85
CA ILE A 116 -16.73 7.66 12.22
C ILE A 116 -15.48 7.79 13.09
N SER A 117 -15.27 8.97 13.66
CA SER A 117 -14.27 9.26 14.67
C SER A 117 -14.96 9.77 15.93
N LYS A 118 -14.43 9.42 17.10
CA LYS A 118 -14.95 9.92 18.39
C LYS A 118 -14.66 11.41 18.63
N GLN A 119 -13.62 11.91 17.97
CA GLN A 119 -13.21 13.30 18.08
C GLN A 119 -13.35 13.93 16.69
N THR A 120 -12.26 13.96 15.92
CA THR A 120 -12.21 14.71 14.67
C THR A 120 -12.11 13.79 13.46
N ILE A 121 -12.75 14.21 12.37
CA ILE A 121 -12.46 13.77 11.01
C ILE A 121 -11.90 14.99 10.29
N HIS A 122 -10.62 14.93 9.93
CA HIS A 122 -9.94 16.00 9.17
C HIS A 122 -9.93 15.62 7.69
N ILE A 123 -10.47 16.49 6.84
CA ILE A 123 -10.48 16.36 5.38
C ILE A 123 -9.87 17.62 4.80
N GLU A 124 -8.82 17.46 4.02
CA GLU A 124 -8.06 18.57 3.42
C GLU A 124 -7.81 18.27 1.95
N ALA A 125 -8.01 19.28 1.10
CA ALA A 125 -7.75 19.22 -0.33
C ALA A 125 -7.20 20.57 -0.81
N GLY A 126 -6.19 20.54 -1.69
CA GLY A 126 -5.54 21.75 -2.17
C GLY A 126 -6.36 22.56 -3.19
N GLN A 127 -7.41 21.98 -3.78
CA GLN A 127 -8.24 22.65 -4.80
C GLN A 127 -9.71 22.71 -4.39
N SER A 128 -10.35 21.56 -4.19
CA SER A 128 -11.77 21.52 -3.86
C SER A 128 -12.17 20.25 -3.10
N ILE A 129 -13.20 20.35 -2.28
CA ILE A 129 -13.94 19.20 -1.74
C ILE A 129 -15.33 19.20 -2.38
N THR A 130 -15.74 18.06 -2.94
CA THR A 130 -17.05 17.91 -3.58
C THR A 130 -17.89 16.86 -2.86
N LEU A 131 -19.13 17.22 -2.51
CA LEU A 131 -20.13 16.33 -1.94
C LEU A 131 -21.29 16.19 -2.92
N GLN A 132 -21.61 14.97 -3.33
CA GLN A 132 -22.72 14.70 -4.24
C GLN A 132 -23.73 13.76 -3.60
N VAL A 133 -25.01 14.15 -3.62
CA VAL A 133 -26.12 13.35 -3.08
C VAL A 133 -27.29 13.42 -4.07
N GLY A 134 -27.72 12.26 -4.59
CA GLY A 134 -28.87 12.17 -5.50
C GLY A 134 -28.75 13.04 -6.76
N GLY A 135 -27.53 13.26 -7.27
CA GLY A 135 -27.25 14.13 -8.42
C GLY A 135 -27.12 15.62 -8.10
N THR A 136 -27.39 16.04 -6.86
CA THR A 136 -27.11 17.40 -6.38
C THR A 136 -25.66 17.48 -5.92
N THR A 137 -24.95 18.55 -6.29
CA THR A 137 -23.52 18.74 -5.98
C THR A 137 -23.31 19.99 -5.15
N ILE A 138 -22.52 19.86 -4.08
CA ILE A 138 -21.90 20.96 -3.35
C ILE A 138 -20.39 20.87 -3.58
N THR A 139 -19.78 21.93 -4.11
CA THR A 139 -18.33 22.04 -4.29
C THR A 139 -17.85 23.20 -3.44
N LEU A 140 -16.91 22.94 -2.53
CA LEU A 140 -16.29 23.93 -1.66
C LEU A 140 -14.88 24.23 -2.18
N THR A 141 -14.60 25.50 -2.47
CA THR A 141 -13.29 26.05 -2.84
C THR A 141 -12.74 26.95 -1.72
N GLY A 142 -11.48 27.37 -1.83
CA GLY A 142 -10.88 28.30 -0.86
C GLY A 142 -11.59 29.67 -0.79
N GLU A 143 -12.17 30.13 -1.89
CA GLU A 143 -12.93 31.37 -1.95
C GLU A 143 -14.28 31.24 -1.22
N ASP A 144 -14.94 30.08 -1.38
CA ASP A 144 -16.20 29.79 -0.70
C ASP A 144 -16.03 29.80 0.82
N ILE A 145 -14.97 29.18 1.35
CA ILE A 145 -14.68 29.09 2.80
C ILE A 145 -14.55 30.50 3.42
N THR A 146 -14.05 31.47 2.68
CA THR A 146 -13.87 32.86 3.16
C THR A 146 -15.21 33.63 3.22
N GLN A 147 -16.20 33.23 2.42
CA GLN A 147 -17.55 33.82 2.42
C GLN A 147 -18.57 33.04 3.28
N LEU A 148 -18.23 31.82 3.70
CA LEU A 148 -19.16 30.81 4.26
C LEU A 148 -19.31 30.80 5.80
N ALA A 149 -19.28 31.95 6.47
CA ALA A 149 -19.82 32.00 7.83
C ALA A 149 -21.35 31.81 7.88
N SER A 150 -22.04 31.85 6.72
CA SER A 150 -23.51 31.87 6.63
C SER A 150 -24.18 30.82 5.75
N MET A 151 -23.50 30.06 4.88
CA MET A 151 -24.16 29.03 4.02
C MET A 151 -23.95 27.58 4.45
N ILE A 152 -23.17 27.30 5.50
CA ILE A 152 -23.23 26.00 6.17
C ILE A 152 -24.30 26.10 7.26
N TYR A 153 -25.54 25.76 6.93
CA TYR A 153 -26.54 25.48 7.95
C TYR A 153 -26.10 24.23 8.72
N LEU A 154 -25.36 24.44 9.80
CA LEU A 154 -25.22 23.47 10.87
C LEU A 154 -26.54 23.52 11.66
N ASN A 155 -27.38 22.52 11.43
CA ASN A 155 -28.39 22.15 12.43
C ASN A 155 -27.70 21.38 13.56
#